data_AF-A0A354PDD3-F1
#
_entry.id   AF-A0A354PDD3-F1
#
_cell.length_a   1.000
_cell.length_b   1.000
_cell.length_c   1.000
_cell.angle_alpha   90.00
_cell.angle_beta   90.00
_cell.angle_gamma   90.00
#
_symmetry.space_group_name_H-M   'P 1'
#
loop_
_entity.id
_entity.type
_entity.pdbx_description
1 polymer ?
#
loop_
_entity_poly.entity_id
_entity_poly.type
_entity_poly.pdbx_seq_one_letter_code
_entity_poly.pdbx_strand_id
1 'polypeptide(L)'
;MMLSPGEQVTLTYPDCTLVESLARLRRRRIVVKHVRDLVADPLTPAEFLRRPLVRRSRWLITGFDQDRQSWRQFYLGSTREFASPGFLRAAVYRIGDSKPFDLLSRPFGPSKLERRVLARVIDRYQSARLGRLTLRVLADDFSVIG
;
A
#
# COMPACT_ATOMS: atom_id res chain seq x y z
N MET A 1 4.14 13.84 -5.20
CA MET A 1 5.54 13.54 -4.81
C MET A 1 6.25 13.00 -6.05
N MET A 2 7.38 13.58 -6.45
CA MET A 2 8.15 13.18 -7.64
C MET A 2 9.39 12.39 -7.20
N LEU A 3 9.26 11.07 -7.02
CA LEU A 3 10.39 10.16 -7.05
C LEU A 3 10.33 9.41 -8.38
N SER A 4 11.46 9.28 -9.08
CA SER A 4 11.49 8.72 -10.43
C SER A 4 12.38 7.48 -10.53
N PRO A 5 12.08 6.52 -11.43
CA PRO A 5 13.01 5.45 -11.77
C PRO A 5 14.40 5.98 -12.16
N GLY A 6 15.45 5.33 -11.67
CA GLY A 6 16.84 5.73 -11.86
C GLY A 6 17.38 6.67 -10.79
N GLU A 7 16.50 7.33 -10.03
CA GLU A 7 16.90 8.24 -8.95
C GLU A 7 17.52 7.48 -7.77
N GLN A 8 18.59 8.04 -7.20
CA GLN A 8 19.14 7.56 -5.93
C GLN A 8 18.56 8.40 -4.79
N VAL A 9 17.85 7.73 -3.89
CA VAL A 9 17.20 8.38 -2.74
C VAL A 9 17.81 7.87 -1.45
N THR A 10 17.82 8.73 -0.44
CA THR A 10 18.12 8.34 0.93
C THR A 10 16.85 8.44 1.77
N LEU A 11 16.44 7.34 2.39
CA LEU A 11 15.26 7.27 3.24
C LEU A 11 15.60 6.77 4.64
N THR A 12 14.89 7.28 5.65
CA THR A 12 14.95 6.74 7.01
C THR A 12 13.80 5.74 7.18
N TYR A 13 14.09 4.45 6.99
CA TYR A 13 13.10 3.38 6.88
C TYR A 13 13.17 2.38 8.03
N PRO A 14 12.04 1.84 8.51
CA PRO A 14 12.01 0.86 9.59
C PRO A 14 12.61 -0.49 9.17
N ASP A 15 13.26 -1.16 10.11
CA ASP A 15 13.72 -2.54 9.91
C ASP A 15 12.54 -3.53 9.80
N CYS A 16 11.38 -3.19 10.38
CA CYS A 16 10.13 -3.96 10.33
C CYS A 16 8.96 -3.07 9.89
N THR A 17 8.21 -3.50 8.89
CA THR A 17 7.08 -2.74 8.32
C THR A 17 5.72 -3.27 8.77
N LEU A 18 5.66 -4.07 9.82
CA LEU A 18 4.37 -4.49 10.37
C LEU A 18 3.65 -3.31 11.01
N VAL A 19 2.32 -3.30 10.91
CA VAL A 19 1.47 -2.35 11.65
C VAL A 19 1.84 -2.37 13.13
N GLU A 20 1.84 -1.18 13.74
CA GLU A 20 2.21 -0.96 15.15
C GLU A 20 3.65 -1.35 15.54
N SER A 21 4.54 -1.66 14.58
CA SER A 21 5.91 -2.14 14.86
C SER A 21 7.02 -1.32 14.18
N LEU A 22 6.77 -0.05 13.90
CA LEU A 22 7.73 0.85 13.24
C LEU A 22 8.75 1.48 14.21
N ALA A 23 9.38 0.68 15.07
CA ALA A 23 10.20 1.22 16.16
C ALA A 23 11.62 1.63 15.71
N ARG A 24 12.32 0.75 14.97
CA ARG A 24 13.75 0.92 14.69
C ARG A 24 13.96 1.39 13.25
N LEU A 25 14.20 2.69 13.09
CA LEU A 25 14.48 3.29 11.79
C LEU A 25 15.98 3.25 11.47
N ARG A 26 16.31 3.03 10.20
CA ARG A 26 17.68 3.13 9.68
C ARG A 26 17.70 3.92 8.39
N ARG A 27 18.78 4.66 8.18
CA ARG A 27 19.05 5.29 6.89
C ARG A 27 19.31 4.20 5.85
N ARG A 28 18.73 4.34 4.66
CA ARG A 28 18.81 3.42 3.52
C ARG A 28 19.14 4.23 2.28
N ARG A 29 20.13 3.80 1.51
CA ARG A 29 20.40 4.32 0.16
C ARG A 29 19.76 3.41 -0.88
N ILE A 30 18.86 3.94 -1.68
CA ILE A 30 18.01 3.16 -2.57
C ILE A 30 18.11 3.72 -3.98
N VAL A 31 18.42 2.85 -4.95
CA VAL A 31 18.26 3.17 -6.37
C VAL A 31 16.86 2.78 -6.79
N VAL A 32 16.02 3.75 -7.10
CA VAL A 32 14.61 3.55 -7.44
C VAL A 32 14.52 2.88 -8.81
N LYS A 33 13.75 1.79 -8.91
CA LYS A 33 13.47 1.13 -10.18
C LYS A 33 12.03 1.33 -10.64
N HIS A 34 11.10 1.33 -9.70
CA HIS A 34 9.69 1.49 -9.99
C HIS A 34 8.99 2.19 -8.82
N VAL A 35 8.00 3.03 -9.14
CA VAL A 35 7.15 3.72 -8.18
C VAL A 35 5.71 3.39 -8.53
N ARG A 36 4.98 2.85 -7.56
CA ARG A 36 3.56 2.51 -7.66
C ARG A 36 2.74 3.45 -6.80
N ASP A 37 1.68 4.00 -7.39
CA ASP A 37 0.64 4.76 -6.69
C ASP A 37 -0.53 3.83 -6.37
N LEU A 38 -0.74 3.47 -5.10
CA LEU A 38 -1.84 2.58 -4.69
C LEU A 38 -3.23 3.20 -4.82
N VAL A 39 -3.36 4.47 -5.20
CA VAL A 39 -4.64 5.05 -5.63
C VAL A 39 -4.92 4.69 -7.08
N ALA A 40 -3.93 4.87 -7.96
CA ALA A 40 -4.08 4.67 -9.41
C ALA A 40 -3.92 3.20 -9.83
N ASP A 41 -3.04 2.47 -9.16
CA ASP A 41 -2.79 1.04 -9.32
C ASP A 41 -2.97 0.35 -7.95
N PRO A 42 -4.22 0.11 -7.53
CA PRO A 42 -4.53 -0.46 -6.23
C PRO A 42 -4.18 -1.95 -6.17
N LEU A 43 -4.01 -2.45 -4.95
CA LEU A 43 -3.66 -3.85 -4.73
C LEU A 43 -4.80 -4.78 -5.14
N THR A 44 -4.42 -5.94 -5.63
CA THR A 44 -5.31 -7.09 -5.73
C THR A 44 -5.60 -7.67 -4.34
N PRO A 45 -6.71 -8.40 -4.17
CA PRO A 45 -7.00 -9.15 -2.96
C PRO A 45 -5.86 -10.09 -2.56
N ALA A 46 -5.28 -10.82 -3.52
CA ALA A 46 -4.18 -11.74 -3.29
C ALA A 46 -2.91 -11.03 -2.75
N GLU A 47 -2.55 -9.87 -3.31
CA GLU A 47 -1.41 -9.08 -2.81
C GLU A 47 -1.59 -8.59 -1.37
N PHE A 48 -2.82 -8.19 -1.02
CA PHE A 48 -3.14 -7.78 0.34
C PHE A 48 -3.11 -8.97 1.30
N LEU A 49 -3.87 -10.03 1.00
CA LEU A 49 -4.06 -11.20 1.85
C LEU A 49 -2.78 -12.01 2.07
N ARG A 50 -1.81 -11.95 1.15
CA ARG A 50 -0.49 -12.57 1.34
C ARG A 50 0.23 -12.03 2.58
N ARG A 51 0.07 -10.74 2.90
CA ARG A 51 0.72 -10.06 4.03
C ARG A 51 -0.16 -8.93 4.59
N PRO A 52 -1.30 -9.21 5.24
CA PRO A 52 -2.29 -8.19 5.61
C PRO A 52 -1.76 -7.19 6.64
N LEU A 53 -0.79 -7.61 7.46
CA LEU A 53 -0.21 -6.79 8.54
C LEU A 53 0.90 -5.84 8.08
N VAL A 54 1.32 -5.85 6.82
CA VAL A 54 2.27 -4.84 6.32
C VAL A 54 1.61 -3.47 6.36
N ARG A 55 2.33 -2.47 6.89
CA ARG A 55 1.94 -1.07 6.90
C ARG A 55 2.13 -0.49 5.51
N ARG A 56 1.03 -0.49 4.76
CA ARG A 56 0.97 0.06 3.41
C ARG A 56 0.58 1.52 3.43
N SER A 57 1.03 2.24 2.41
CA SER A 57 0.73 3.65 2.14
C SER A 57 0.60 3.86 0.64
N ARG A 58 0.09 5.03 0.21
CA ARG A 58 -0.10 5.35 -1.21
C ARG A 58 1.10 5.01 -2.09
N TRP A 59 2.27 5.52 -1.74
CA TRP A 59 3.46 5.35 -2.57
C TRP A 59 4.26 4.12 -2.14
N LEU A 60 4.45 3.20 -3.08
CA LEU A 60 5.31 2.03 -2.95
C LEU A 60 6.48 2.12 -3.93
N ILE A 61 7.70 2.14 -3.41
CA ILE A 61 8.90 2.05 -4.22
C ILE A 61 9.34 0.60 -4.30
N THR A 62 9.75 0.16 -5.49
CA THR A 62 10.65 -1.00 -5.66
C THR A 62 12.01 -0.47 -6.08
N GLY A 63 13.05 -0.83 -5.34
CA GLY A 63 14.39 -0.30 -5.56
C GLY A 63 15.48 -1.23 -5.02
N PHE A 64 16.71 -0.99 -5.46
CA PHE A 64 17.89 -1.69 -4.97
C PHE A 64 18.42 -1.00 -3.72
N ASP A 65 18.36 -1.70 -2.58
CA ASP A 65 18.91 -1.24 -1.31
C ASP A 65 20.43 -1.45 -1.32
N GLN A 66 21.18 -0.37 -1.47
CA GLN A 66 22.66 -0.43 -1.56
C GLN A 66 23.30 -0.89 -0.25
N ASP A 67 22.63 -0.71 0.89
CA ASP A 67 23.17 -1.12 2.18
C ASP A 67 22.92 -2.61 2.46
N ARG A 68 21.88 -3.19 1.83
CA ARG A 68 21.55 -4.63 1.91
C ARG A 68 21.92 -5.42 0.66
N GLN A 69 22.42 -4.76 -0.39
CA GLN A 69 22.75 -5.36 -1.68
C GLN A 69 21.62 -6.23 -2.25
N SER A 70 20.36 -5.76 -2.15
CA SER A 70 19.20 -6.53 -2.58
C SER A 70 18.02 -5.67 -3.04
N TRP A 71 17.18 -6.25 -3.91
CA TRP A 71 15.93 -5.63 -4.36
C TRP A 71 14.87 -5.72 -3.28
N ARG A 72 14.26 -4.58 -2.91
CA ARG A 72 13.27 -4.49 -1.85
C ARG A 72 12.15 -3.52 -2.20
N GLN A 73 11.06 -3.64 -1.46
CA GLN A 73 9.92 -2.76 -1.55
C GLN A 73 9.83 -1.84 -0.32
N PHE A 74 9.52 -0.57 -0.54
CA PHE A 74 9.46 0.47 0.48
C PHE A 74 8.16 1.26 0.36
N TYR A 75 7.27 1.10 1.34
CA TYR A 75 6.10 1.98 1.50
C TYR A 75 6.53 3.31 2.10
N LEU A 76 6.47 4.40 1.34
CA LEU A 76 7.00 5.68 1.77
C LEU A 76 6.32 6.25 3.02
N GLY A 77 5.04 5.95 3.24
CA GLY A 77 4.34 6.30 4.47
C GLY A 77 4.91 5.69 5.75
N SER A 78 5.80 4.70 5.61
CA SER A 78 6.55 4.12 6.74
C SER A 78 7.92 4.77 6.96
N THR A 79 8.35 5.67 6.07
CA THR A 79 9.58 6.46 6.27
C THR A 79 9.35 7.57 7.29
N ARG A 80 10.44 8.13 7.83
CA ARG A 80 10.37 9.36 8.64
C ARG A 80 9.97 10.57 7.79
N GLU A 81 10.49 10.65 6.57
CA GLU A 81 10.39 11.80 5.68
C GLU A 81 8.98 11.99 5.09
N PHE A 82 8.28 10.88 4.84
CA PHE A 82 6.98 10.86 4.20
C PHE A 82 5.92 10.18 5.07
N ALA A 83 6.13 10.17 6.39
CA ALA A 83 5.28 9.47 7.34
C ALA A 83 3.80 9.75 7.09
N SER A 84 3.00 8.69 6.97
CA SER A 84 1.56 8.82 6.80
C SER A 84 0.79 7.76 7.59
N PRO A 85 -0.49 8.02 7.90
CA PRO A 85 -1.31 7.08 8.65
C PRO A 85 -1.43 5.73 7.93
N GLY A 86 -1.51 5.72 6.60
CA GLY A 86 -1.65 4.49 5.82
C GLY A 86 -3.05 3.88 5.92
N PHE A 87 -4.09 4.70 5.84
CA PHE A 87 -5.46 4.18 5.71
C PHE A 87 -5.61 3.42 4.38
N LEU A 88 -6.39 2.34 4.41
CA LEU A 88 -6.72 1.54 3.24
C LEU A 88 -8.22 1.41 3.10
N ARG A 89 -8.72 1.21 1.89
CA ARG A 89 -10.14 0.96 1.63
C ARG A 89 -10.32 -0.20 0.66
N ALA A 90 -11.46 -0.88 0.74
CA ALA A 90 -11.89 -1.85 -0.26
C ALA A 90 -12.83 -1.16 -1.26
N ALA A 91 -12.61 -1.39 -2.55
CA ALA A 91 -13.43 -0.81 -3.61
C ALA A 91 -13.61 -1.79 -4.77
N VAL A 92 -14.67 -1.58 -5.54
CA VAL A 92 -14.93 -2.33 -6.77
C VAL A 92 -14.65 -1.46 -7.99
N TYR A 93 -14.09 -2.08 -9.01
CA TYR A 93 -13.73 -1.46 -10.27
C TYR A 93 -14.40 -2.22 -11.40
N ARG A 94 -14.83 -1.52 -12.46
CA ARG A 94 -15.11 -2.21 -13.72
C ARG A 94 -13.80 -2.61 -14.38
N ILE A 95 -13.86 -3.60 -15.26
CA ILE A 95 -12.70 -4.02 -16.05
C ILE A 95 -12.21 -2.85 -16.89
N GLY A 96 -10.96 -2.45 -16.70
CA GLY A 96 -10.31 -1.35 -17.42
C GLY A 96 -10.41 0.02 -16.76
N ASP A 97 -11.25 0.19 -15.74
CA ASP A 97 -11.39 1.49 -15.06
C ASP A 97 -10.17 1.78 -14.17
N SER A 98 -9.69 3.03 -14.21
CA SER A 98 -8.64 3.55 -13.32
C SER A 98 -9.20 4.13 -12.01
N LYS A 99 -10.51 4.32 -11.92
CA LYS A 99 -11.22 4.85 -10.75
C LYS A 99 -12.20 3.81 -10.20
N PRO A 100 -12.44 3.80 -8.88
CA PRO A 100 -13.41 2.88 -8.30
C PRO A 100 -14.81 3.20 -8.83
N PHE A 101 -15.56 2.14 -9.16
CA PHE A 101 -17.00 2.24 -9.41
C PHE A 101 -17.76 2.53 -8.11
N ASP A 102 -17.37 1.85 -7.02
CA ASP A 102 -17.96 2.03 -5.71
C ASP A 102 -16.96 1.70 -4.58
N LEU A 103 -17.15 2.34 -3.43
CA LEU A 103 -16.38 2.14 -2.21
C LEU A 103 -17.16 1.24 -1.25
N LEU A 104 -16.71 0.00 -1.07
CA LEU A 104 -17.45 -1.01 -0.32
C LEU A 104 -17.41 -0.85 1.21
N SER A 105 -16.62 0.10 1.70
CA SER A 105 -16.35 0.23 3.14
C SER A 105 -15.94 1.64 3.53
N ARG A 106 -15.99 1.90 4.84
CA ARG A 106 -15.23 2.98 5.48
C ARG A 106 -13.71 2.81 5.28
N PRO A 107 -12.89 3.84 5.54
CA PRO A 107 -11.45 3.69 5.65
C PRO A 107 -11.08 2.72 6.77
N PHE A 108 -10.03 1.92 6.58
CA PHE A 108 -9.45 1.03 7.59
C PHE A 108 -8.08 1.53 8.05
N GLY A 109 -7.95 1.72 9.36
CA GLY A 109 -6.75 2.26 9.98
C GLY A 109 -5.53 1.32 9.95
N PRO A 110 -4.35 1.82 10.33
CA PRO A 110 -3.10 1.06 10.36
C PRO A 110 -2.92 0.23 11.64
N SER A 111 -3.99 -0.33 12.21
CA SER A 111 -3.92 -1.20 13.39
C SER A 111 -4.07 -2.68 13.02
N LYS A 112 -3.60 -3.60 13.86
CA LYS A 112 -3.75 -5.04 13.62
C LYS A 112 -5.22 -5.45 13.50
N LEU A 113 -6.07 -4.88 14.35
CA LEU A 113 -7.52 -5.13 14.32
C LEU A 113 -8.11 -4.70 12.98
N GLU A 114 -7.83 -3.48 12.56
CA GLU A 114 -8.33 -2.92 11.29
C GLU A 114 -7.86 -3.71 10.07
N ARG A 115 -6.60 -4.18 10.06
CA ARG A 115 -6.09 -5.03 8.99
C ARG A 115 -6.76 -6.41 8.94
N ARG A 116 -7.09 -6.99 10.10
CA ARG A 116 -7.85 -8.25 10.16
C ARG A 116 -9.29 -8.07 9.69
N VAL A 117 -9.93 -6.97 10.06
CA VAL A 117 -11.29 -6.65 9.60
C VAL A 117 -11.29 -6.46 8.08
N LEU A 118 -10.36 -5.68 7.52
CA LEU A 118 -10.23 -5.52 6.07
C LEU A 118 -9.98 -6.87 5.36
N ALA A 119 -9.12 -7.73 5.90
CA ALA A 119 -8.89 -9.07 5.34
C ALA A 119 -10.19 -9.90 5.26
N ARG A 120 -11.01 -9.87 6.32
CA ARG A 120 -12.32 -10.56 6.34
C ARG A 120 -13.31 -9.96 5.34
N VAL A 121 -13.33 -8.64 5.19
CA VAL A 121 -14.16 -7.97 4.18
C VAL A 121 -13.76 -8.44 2.79
N ILE A 122 -12.45 -8.45 2.49
CA ILE A 122 -11.94 -8.89 1.20
C ILE A 122 -12.33 -10.35 0.93
N ASP A 123 -12.09 -11.24 1.88
CA ASP A 123 -12.39 -12.67 1.77
C ASP A 123 -13.88 -12.94 1.52
N ARG A 124 -14.76 -12.21 2.23
CA ARG A 124 -16.21 -12.26 2.04
C ARG A 124 -16.61 -11.84 0.62
N TYR A 125 -16.04 -10.75 0.10
CA TYR A 125 -16.38 -10.25 -1.23
C TYR A 125 -15.74 -11.06 -2.37
N GLN A 126 -14.59 -11.70 -2.14
CA GLN A 126 -14.02 -12.65 -3.11
C GLN A 126 -14.91 -13.88 -3.31
N SER A 127 -15.58 -14.31 -2.24
CA SER A 127 -16.54 -15.42 -2.30
C SER A 127 -17.87 -15.02 -2.95
N ALA A 128 -18.14 -13.72 -3.09
CA ALA A 128 -19.34 -13.22 -3.75
C ALA A 128 -19.16 -13.17 -5.28
N ARG A 129 -20.23 -13.46 -6.03
CA ARG A 129 -20.23 -13.26 -7.48
C ARG A 129 -20.32 -11.77 -7.81
N LEU A 130 -19.17 -11.15 -8.05
CA LEU A 130 -19.07 -9.72 -8.43
C LEU A 130 -19.36 -9.44 -9.91
N GLY A 131 -19.71 -10.47 -10.70
CA GLY A 131 -19.99 -10.32 -12.13
C GLY A 131 -18.78 -9.78 -12.89
N ARG A 132 -18.94 -8.62 -13.54
CA ARG A 132 -17.87 -7.92 -14.28
C ARG A 132 -17.09 -6.91 -13.43
N LEU A 133 -17.28 -6.91 -12.11
CA LEU A 133 -16.56 -6.05 -11.18
C LEU A 133 -15.36 -6.79 -10.59
N THR A 134 -14.31 -6.03 -10.29
CA THR A 134 -13.10 -6.54 -9.65
C THR A 134 -12.89 -5.84 -8.31
N LEU A 135 -12.64 -6.62 -7.27
CA LEU A 135 -12.30 -6.10 -5.95
C LEU A 135 -10.84 -5.65 -5.92
N ARG A 136 -10.57 -4.48 -5.34
CA ARG A 136 -9.23 -3.93 -5.12
C ARG A 136 -9.10 -3.30 -3.74
N VAL A 137 -7.85 -3.14 -3.29
CA VAL A 137 -7.51 -2.45 -2.04
C VAL A 137 -6.62 -1.25 -2.37
N LEU A 138 -7.17 -0.06 -2.19
CA LEU A 138 -6.48 1.20 -2.46
C LEU A 138 -5.99 1.86 -1.17
N ALA A 139 -5.00 2.73 -1.32
CA ALA A 139 -4.70 3.69 -0.27
C ALA A 139 -5.82 4.71 -0.19
N ASP A 140 -6.34 4.92 1.01
CA ASP A 140 -7.31 5.99 1.27
C ASP A 140 -6.51 7.19 1.76
N ASP A 141 -6.01 7.98 0.82
CA ASP A 141 -5.66 9.35 1.15
C ASP A 141 -6.91 10.21 0.96
N PHE A 142 -7.08 11.20 1.82
CA PHE A 142 -8.26 12.06 1.84
C PHE A 142 -8.42 12.93 0.56
N SER A 143 -7.72 12.60 -0.54
CA SER A 143 -7.75 13.31 -1.82
C SER A 143 -8.58 12.61 -2.91
N VAL A 144 -9.03 11.37 -2.70
CA VAL A 144 -9.73 10.56 -3.74
C VAL A 144 -11.26 10.68 -3.71
N ILE A 145 -11.83 11.42 -2.75
CA ILE A 145 -13.26 11.75 -2.75
C ILE A 145 -13.38 13.27 -2.91
N GLY A 146 -13.31 13.70 -4.16
CA GLY A 146 -13.62 15.03 -4.66
C GLY A 146 -14.30 14.90 -6.01
#